data_AF-A0A519HJQ9-F1
#
_entry.id   AF-A0A519HJQ9-F1
#
_cell.length_a   1.000
_cell.length_b   1.000
_cell.length_c   1.000
_cell.angle_alpha   90.00
_cell.angle_beta   90.00
_cell.angle_gamma   90.00
#
_symmetry.space_group_name_H-M   'P 1'
#
loop_
_entity.id
_entity.type
_entity.pdbx_description
1 polymer ?
#
loop_
_entity_poly.entity_id
_entity_poly.type
_entity_poly.pdbx_seq_one_letter_code
_entity_poly.pdbx_strand_id
1 'polypeptide(L)'
;MPTWVIHLSLAVVAAWSVWYFGKMLVVGLKTGRLIDSHPPDGVPVTRTGKPFGFWLGMAISVLVIVGMIYLVGLLAGDFFGYWDARI
;
A
#
# COMPACT_ATOMS: atom_id res chain seq x y z
N MET A 1 -16.09 14.46 -17.15
CA MET A 1 -16.25 13.13 -16.53
C MET A 1 -17.06 13.34 -15.25
N PRO A 2 -18.11 12.55 -14.95
CA PRO A 2 -18.93 12.79 -13.76
C PRO A 2 -18.14 12.63 -12.46
N THR A 3 -18.33 13.54 -11.49
CA THR A 3 -17.58 13.58 -10.22
C THR A 3 -17.66 12.28 -9.42
N TRP A 4 -18.81 11.61 -9.44
CA TRP A 4 -19.00 10.30 -8.78
C TRP A 4 -18.14 9.20 -9.40
N VAL A 5 -17.84 9.25 -10.71
CA VAL A 5 -16.95 8.29 -11.37
C VAL A 5 -15.53 8.44 -10.84
N ILE A 6 -15.07 9.68 -10.68
CA ILE A 6 -13.73 9.98 -10.13
C ILE A 6 -13.60 9.40 -8.71
N HIS A 7 -14.60 9.65 -7.86
CA HIS A 7 -14.63 9.11 -6.49
C HIS A 7 -14.61 7.58 -6.48
N LEU A 8 -15.40 6.94 -7.35
CA LEU A 8 -15.50 5.49 -7.40
C LEU A 8 -14.21 4.85 -7.94
N SER A 9 -13.58 5.44 -8.96
CA SER A 9 -12.27 5.01 -9.45
C SER A 9 -11.18 5.17 -8.39
N LEU A 10 -11.14 6.30 -7.67
CA LEU A 10 -10.18 6.54 -6.60
C LEU A 10 -10.38 5.57 -5.43
N ALA A 11 -11.63 5.28 -5.05
CA ALA A 11 -11.94 4.31 -4.01
C ALA A 11 -11.49 2.89 -4.39
N VAL A 12 -11.70 2.48 -5.65
CA VAL A 12 -11.24 1.18 -6.16
C VAL A 12 -9.72 1.09 -6.16
N VAL A 13 -9.02 2.13 -6.62
CA VAL A 13 -7.55 2.18 -6.59
C VAL A 13 -7.04 2.12 -5.16
N ALA A 14 -7.60 2.91 -4.26
CA ALA A 14 -7.22 2.93 -2.85
C ALA A 14 -7.43 1.55 -2.20
N ALA A 15 -8.58 0.91 -2.42
CA ALA A 15 -8.87 -0.42 -1.89
C ALA A 15 -7.87 -1.47 -2.43
N TRP A 16 -7.58 -1.44 -3.73
CA TRP A 16 -6.62 -2.35 -4.35
C TRP A 16 -5.20 -2.13 -3.82
N SER A 17 -4.76 -0.88 -3.70
CA SER A 17 -3.45 -0.54 -3.13
C SER A 17 -3.33 -0.99 -1.67
N VAL A 18 -4.33 -0.72 -0.83
CA VAL A 18 -4.33 -1.17 0.57
C VAL A 18 -4.25 -2.71 0.65
N TRP A 19 -5.00 -3.41 -0.19
CA TRP A 19 -4.94 -4.87 -0.25
C TRP A 19 -3.56 -5.39 -0.67
N TYR A 20 -3.00 -4.87 -1.77
CA TYR A 20 -1.72 -5.32 -2.32
C TYR A 20 -0.55 -5.04 -1.36
N PHE A 21 -0.41 -3.78 -0.90
CA PHE A 21 0.65 -3.41 0.03
C PHE A 21 0.45 -4.02 1.41
N GLY A 22 -0.80 -4.25 1.84
CA GLY A 22 -1.13 -4.99 3.04
C GLY A 22 -0.66 -6.44 2.97
N LYS A 23 -0.89 -7.12 1.85
CA LYS A 23 -0.35 -8.47 1.61
C LYS A 23 1.18 -8.47 1.63
N MET A 24 1.82 -7.48 1.01
CA MET A 24 3.28 -7.33 1.00
C MET A 24 3.85 -7.19 2.42
N LEU A 25 3.20 -6.38 3.28
CA LEU A 25 3.58 -6.27 4.69
C LEU A 25 3.41 -7.59 5.43
N VAL A 26 2.27 -8.26 5.27
CA VAL A 26 2.00 -9.54 5.94
C VAL A 26 3.03 -10.59 5.55
N VAL A 27 3.36 -10.70 4.26
CA VAL A 27 4.39 -11.62 3.75
C VAL A 27 5.77 -11.21 4.26
N GLY A 28 6.11 -9.92 4.22
CA GLY A 28 7.38 -9.39 4.71
C GLY A 28 7.61 -9.62 6.20
N LEU A 29 6.58 -9.46 7.02
CA LEU A 29 6.65 -9.72 8.46
C LEU A 29 6.76 -11.21 8.77
N LYS A 30 6.00 -12.07 8.07
CA LYS A 30 6.01 -13.52 8.31
C LYS A 30 7.28 -14.20 7.80
N THR A 31 7.77 -13.79 6.64
CA THR A 31 8.84 -14.51 5.91
C THR A 31 10.17 -13.77 5.94
N GLY A 32 10.17 -12.47 6.23
CA GLY A 32 11.34 -11.60 6.05
C GLY A 32 11.68 -11.35 4.58
N ARG A 33 10.73 -11.54 3.65
CA ARG A 33 10.91 -11.42 2.20
C ARG A 33 9.84 -10.54 1.56
N LEU A 34 10.16 -9.92 0.42
CA LEU A 34 9.16 -9.21 -0.38
C LEU A 34 8.43 -10.22 -1.30
N ILE A 35 7.18 -9.95 -1.67
CA ILE A 35 6.33 -10.87 -2.45
C ILE A 35 7.02 -11.31 -3.76
N ASP A 36 7.75 -10.40 -4.41
CA ASP A 36 8.41 -10.66 -5.70
C ASP A 36 9.87 -11.11 -5.58
N SER A 37 10.40 -11.32 -4.37
CA SER A 37 11.75 -11.88 -4.20
C SER A 37 11.67 -13.40 -4.06
N HIS A 38 11.54 -14.12 -5.17
CA HIS A 38 11.89 -15.54 -5.17
C HIS A 38 13.42 -15.62 -5.07
N PRO A 39 13.98 -16.29 -4.05
CA PRO A 39 15.41 -16.57 -4.07
C PRO A 39 15.70 -17.45 -5.29
N PRO A 40 16.80 -17.21 -6.02
CA PRO A 40 17.29 -18.17 -6.99
C PRO A 40 17.40 -19.55 -6.32
N ASP A 41 16.90 -20.59 -6.97
CA ASP A 41 16.91 -21.95 -6.43
C ASP A 41 18.32 -22.31 -5.93
N GLY A 42 18.40 -22.77 -4.68
CA GLY A 42 19.65 -23.19 -4.06
C GLY A 42 20.39 -22.15 -3.21
N VAL A 43 19.93 -20.88 -3.15
CA VAL A 43 20.52 -19.91 -2.22
C VAL A 43 19.80 -19.95 -0.86
N PRO A 44 20.45 -20.45 0.22
CA PRO A 44 19.86 -20.34 1.55
C PRO A 44 19.69 -18.85 1.88
N VAL A 45 18.43 -18.43 2.10
CA VAL A 45 18.11 -17.10 2.59
C VAL A 45 18.57 -17.03 4.04
N THR A 46 19.87 -16.87 4.25
CA THR A 46 20.48 -16.75 5.56
C THR A 46 19.98 -15.46 6.20
N ARG A 47 19.40 -15.58 7.39
CA ARG A 47 18.80 -14.50 8.19
C ARG A 47 19.85 -13.55 8.80
N THR A 48 21.00 -13.35 8.17
CA THR A 48 22.14 -12.61 8.76
C THR A 48 22.20 -11.13 8.40
N GLY A 49 21.22 -10.62 7.66
CA GLY A 49 21.01 -9.19 7.47
C GLY A 49 19.96 -8.99 6.40
N LYS A 50 18.74 -8.62 6.78
CA LYS A 50 17.73 -8.31 5.76
C LYS A 50 18.29 -7.16 4.90
N PRO A 51 18.35 -7.31 3.57
CA PRO A 51 18.97 -6.30 2.71
C PRO A 51 18.22 -4.98 2.86
N PHE A 52 18.92 -3.84 2.72
CA PHE A 52 18.33 -2.50 2.78
C PHE A 52 17.03 -2.39 1.95
N GLY A 53 17.01 -3.02 0.77
CA GLY A 53 15.84 -3.08 -0.10
C GLY A 53 14.58 -3.71 0.53
N PHE A 54 14.73 -4.68 1.44
CA PHE A 54 13.59 -5.24 2.18
C PHE A 54 12.95 -4.18 3.08
N TRP A 55 13.75 -3.50 3.90
CA TRP A 55 13.25 -2.49 4.84
C TRP A 55 12.70 -1.27 4.10
N LEU A 56 13.34 -0.89 3.00
CA LEU A 56 12.83 0.16 2.11
C LEU A 56 11.47 -0.24 1.52
N GLY A 57 11.32 -1.47 1.02
CA GLY A 57 10.03 -1.98 0.50
C GLY A 57 8.94 -2.03 1.57
N MET A 58 9.29 -2.41 2.80
CA MET A 58 8.37 -2.38 3.95
C MET A 58 7.93 -0.95 4.29
N ALA A 59 8.86 0.00 4.32
CA ALA A 59 8.56 1.40 4.61
C ALA A 59 7.65 2.03 3.54
N ILE A 60 7.95 1.78 2.25
CA ILE A 60 7.09 2.21 1.13
C ILE A 60 5.69 1.62 1.27
N SER A 61 5.58 0.34 1.59
CA SER A 61 4.28 -0.32 1.77
C SER A 61 3.44 0.33 2.88
N VAL A 62 4.06 0.65 4.03
CA VAL A 62 3.37 1.37 5.12
C VAL A 62 2.94 2.77 4.66
N LEU A 63 3.84 3.53 4.03
CA LEU A 63 3.55 4.89 3.57
C LEU A 63 2.40 4.92 2.55
N VAL A 64 2.36 3.97 1.62
CA VAL A 64 1.27 3.87 0.64
C VAL A 64 -0.05 3.55 1.33
N ILE A 65 -0.09 2.61 2.29
CA ILE A 65 -1.32 2.28 3.01
C ILE A 65 -1.84 3.50 3.79
N VAL A 66 -0.97 4.18 4.54
CA VAL A 66 -1.34 5.38 5.29
C VAL A 66 -1.81 6.50 4.35
N GLY A 67 -1.11 6.72 3.24
CA GLY A 67 -1.50 7.69 2.23
C GLY A 67 -2.86 7.39 1.59
N MET A 68 -3.16 6.10 1.33
CA MET A 68 -4.46 5.69 0.78
C MET A 68 -5.59 5.83 1.80
N ILE A 69 -5.35 5.50 3.07
CA ILE A 69 -6.34 5.73 4.15
C ILE A 69 -6.64 7.23 4.27
N TYR A 70 -5.61 8.07 4.24
CA TYR A 70 -5.75 9.52 4.29
C TYR A 70 -6.54 10.06 3.08
N LEU A 71 -6.20 9.62 1.86
CA LEU A 71 -6.90 10.01 0.64
C LEU A 71 -8.39 9.60 0.67
N VAL A 72 -8.69 8.38 1.13
CA VAL A 72 -10.08 7.92 1.30
C VAL A 72 -10.81 8.77 2.34
N GLY A 73 -10.16 9.13 3.44
CA GLY A 73 -10.72 10.05 4.44
C GLY A 73 -11.06 11.41 3.86
N LEU A 74 -10.17 11.98 3.04
CA LEU A 74 -10.42 13.26 2.35
C LEU A 74 -11.58 13.17 1.36
N LEU A 75 -11.62 12.11 0.53
CA LEU A 75 -12.69 11.90 -0.44
C LEU A 75 -14.05 11.65 0.21
N ALA A 76 -14.07 10.91 1.34
CA ALA A 76 -15.29 10.72 2.11
C ALA A 76 -15.75 12.06 2.74
N GLY A 77 -14.81 12.84 3.29
CA GLY A 77 -15.09 14.17 3.83
C GLY A 77 -15.69 15.12 2.78
N ASP A 78 -15.16 15.12 1.57
CA ASP A 78 -15.68 15.87 0.42
C ASP A 78 -17.10 15.39 0.03
N PHE A 79 -17.28 14.08 -0.14
CA PHE A 79 -18.55 13.48 -0.55
C PHE A 79 -19.70 13.77 0.44
N PHE A 80 -19.42 13.78 1.74
CA PHE A 80 -20.42 14.07 2.78
C PHE A 80 -20.53 15.56 3.13
N GLY A 81 -19.74 16.44 2.49
CA GLY A 81 -19.75 17.88 2.75
C GLY A 81 -19.20 18.29 4.11
N TYR A 82 -18.38 17.43 4.74
CA TYR A 82 -17.75 17.73 6.04
C TYR A 82 -16.58 18.70 5.91
N TRP A 83 -15.99 18.84 4.72
CA TRP A 83 -15.03 19.91 4.43
C TRP A 83 -15.08 20.30 2.95
N ASP A 84 -14.64 21.51 2.62
CA ASP A 84 -14.60 22.03 1.24
C ASP A 84 -13.25 21.58 0.63
N ALA A 85 -13.20 20.39 0.02
CA ALA A 85 -12.00 19.86 -0.63
C ALA A 85 -11.75 20.57 -1.98
N ARG A 86 -11.55 21.89 -1.96
CA ARG A 86 -11.21 22.65 -3.17
C ARG A 86 -9.78 22.31 -3.59
N ILE A 87 -9.64 21.22 -4.32
CA ILE A 87 -8.53 20.98 -5.25
C ILE A 87 -8.74 21.90 -6.47
#